data_AF-A0A0S8JU91-F1
#
_entry.id   AF-A0A0S8JU91-F1
#
_cell.length_a   1.000
_cell.length_b   1.000
_cell.length_c   1.000
_cell.angle_alpha   90.00
_cell.angle_beta   90.00
_cell.angle_gamma   90.00
#
_symmetry.space_group_name_H-M   'P 1'
#
loop_
_entity.id
_entity.type
_entity.pdbx_description
1 polymer ?
#
loop_
_entity_poly.entity_id
_entity_poly.type
_entity_poly.pdbx_seq_one_letter_code
_entity_poly.pdbx_strand_id
1 'polypeptide(L)'
;MARIAKYRPVDLAGRLRVPILIIVAEKEELMDNKQHGERVYSPVKDKVPAKYEVFSGTHFEMYGKGRVKAARMAIDWFDAHLESSDGSP
;
A
#
# COMPACT_ATOMS: atom_id res chain seq x y z
N MET A 1 -6.59 27.23 -7.40
CA MET A 1 -5.85 26.51 -6.33
C MET A 1 -6.72 25.78 -5.30
N ALA A 2 -8.04 26.03 -5.16
CA ALA A 2 -8.85 25.45 -4.08
C ALA A 2 -9.30 23.97 -4.24
N ARG A 3 -9.20 23.37 -5.44
CA ARG A 3 -9.77 22.03 -5.73
C ARG A 3 -8.88 20.86 -5.26
N ILE A 4 -7.56 21.08 -5.17
CA ILE A 4 -6.58 20.05 -4.77
C ILE A 4 -6.52 19.92 -3.24
N ALA A 5 -6.67 21.02 -2.49
CA ALA A 5 -6.59 21.05 -1.03
C ALA A 5 -7.66 20.20 -0.31
N LYS A 6 -8.77 19.89 -0.98
CA LYS A 6 -9.86 19.06 -0.44
C LYS A 6 -9.67 17.56 -0.72
N TYR A 7 -8.76 17.17 -1.60
CA TYR A 7 -8.58 15.77 -1.98
C TYR A 7 -7.49 15.13 -1.12
N ARG A 8 -7.89 14.59 0.03
CA ARG A 8 -7.03 13.88 0.99
C ARG A 8 -7.50 12.43 1.14
N PRO A 9 -7.10 11.51 0.23
CA PRO A 9 -7.56 10.11 0.28
C PRO A 9 -7.29 9.42 1.62
N VAL A 10 -6.23 9.82 2.32
CA VAL A 10 -5.90 9.30 3.65
C VAL A 10 -7.01 9.50 4.68
N ASP A 11 -7.80 10.58 4.57
CA ASP A 11 -8.92 10.84 5.47
C ASP A 11 -10.13 9.91 5.19
N LEU A 12 -10.09 9.19 4.06
CA LEU A 12 -11.07 8.18 3.67
C LEU A 12 -10.59 6.74 3.96
N ALA A 13 -9.37 6.54 4.46
CA ALA A 13 -8.78 5.22 4.67
C ALA A 13 -9.66 4.29 5.53
N GLY A 14 -10.35 4.83 6.54
CA GLY A 14 -11.28 4.06 7.37
C GLY A 14 -12.51 3.49 6.64
N ARG A 15 -12.75 3.88 5.38
CA ARG A 15 -13.83 3.35 4.53
C ARG A 15 -13.42 2.14 3.72
N LEU A 16 -12.14 1.78 3.69
CA LEU A 16 -11.65 0.63 2.93
C LEU A 16 -12.19 -0.67 3.55
N ARG A 17 -12.66 -1.58 2.69
CA ARG A 17 -13.28 -2.87 3.08
C ARG A 17 -12.68 -4.09 2.36
N VAL A 18 -11.58 -3.88 1.64
CA VAL A 18 -10.91 -4.91 0.84
C VAL A 18 -9.51 -5.16 1.40
N PRO A 19 -8.86 -6.30 1.06
CA PRO A 19 -7.48 -6.54 1.43
C PRO A 19 -6.53 -5.44 0.92
N ILE A 20 -5.58 -5.00 1.75
CA ILE A 20 -4.67 -3.88 1.46
C ILE A 20 -3.21 -4.29 1.67
N LEU A 21 -2.40 -4.12 0.62
CA LEU A 21 -0.94 -4.13 0.73
C LEU A 21 -0.40 -2.71 0.60
N ILE A 22 0.41 -2.28 1.57
CA ILE A 22 1.15 -1.02 1.52
C ILE A 22 2.65 -1.36 1.58
N ILE A 23 3.41 -0.84 0.62
CA ILE A 23 4.86 -1.00 0.57
C ILE A 23 5.48 0.40 0.54
N VAL A 24 6.43 0.65 1.44
CA VAL A 24 7.16 1.93 1.52
C VAL A 24 8.66 1.71 1.57
N ALA A 25 9.43 2.73 1.20
CA ALA A 25 10.87 2.78 1.46
C ALA A 25 11.14 3.23 2.90
N GLU A 26 12.11 2.62 3.58
CA GLU A 26 12.52 2.95 4.95
C GLU A 26 12.98 4.41 5.06
N LYS A 27 13.77 4.84 4.08
CA LYS A 27 14.32 6.21 3.96
C LYS A 27 13.63 6.95 2.82
N GLU A 28 12.29 7.00 2.87
CA GLU A 28 11.51 7.77 1.90
C GLU A 28 11.90 9.26 1.94
N GLU A 29 12.13 9.86 0.75
CA GLU A 29 12.72 11.19 0.60
C GLU A 29 11.69 12.23 0.14
N LEU A 30 10.61 11.77 -0.51
CA LEU A 30 9.60 12.64 -1.11
C LEU A 30 8.36 12.78 -0.23
N MET A 31 8.10 11.81 0.65
CA MET A 31 6.90 11.74 1.48
C MET A 31 7.22 11.24 2.90
N ASP A 32 6.49 11.74 3.89
CA ASP A 32 6.58 11.18 5.25
C ASP A 32 5.71 9.92 5.36
N ASN A 33 6.34 8.75 5.58
CA ASN A 33 5.66 7.47 5.78
C ASN A 33 4.59 7.51 6.88
N LYS A 34 4.81 8.31 7.94
CA LYS A 34 3.87 8.47 9.05
C LYS A 34 2.60 9.21 8.63
N GLN A 35 2.73 10.17 7.72
CA GLN A 35 1.60 10.95 7.21
C GLN A 35 0.86 10.26 6.06
N HIS A 36 1.48 9.24 5.46
CA HIS A 36 0.96 8.52 4.30
C HIS A 36 0.66 7.05 4.64
N GLY A 37 1.58 6.14 4.30
CA GLY A 37 1.33 4.70 4.39
C GLY A 37 0.88 4.26 5.79
N GLU A 38 1.54 4.73 6.85
CA GLU A 38 1.19 4.33 8.21
C GLU A 38 -0.19 4.88 8.62
N ARG A 39 -0.50 6.11 8.20
CA ARG A 39 -1.81 6.74 8.45
C ARG A 39 -2.95 6.04 7.72
N VAL A 40 -2.68 5.42 6.56
CA VAL A 40 -3.66 4.55 5.88
C VAL A 40 -3.78 3.19 6.56
N TYR A 41 -2.66 2.59 6.97
CA TYR A 41 -2.62 1.25 7.58
C TYR A 41 -3.30 1.20 8.96
N SER A 42 -3.02 2.19 9.82
CA SER A 42 -3.49 2.24 11.21
C SER A 42 -5.01 2.03 11.37
N PRO A 43 -5.90 2.72 10.62
CA PRO A 43 -7.34 2.54 10.78
C PRO A 43 -7.92 1.25 10.18
N VAL A 44 -7.15 0.49 9.38
CA VAL A 44 -7.65 -0.67 8.62
C VAL A 44 -7.04 -2.00 9.04
N LYS A 45 -5.88 -1.99 9.72
CA LYS A 45 -5.10 -3.20 10.03
C LYS A 45 -5.84 -4.29 10.81
N ASP A 46 -6.82 -3.89 11.62
CA ASP A 46 -7.63 -4.80 12.44
C ASP A 46 -9.04 -5.05 11.85
N LYS A 47 -9.33 -4.52 10.65
CA LYS A 47 -10.66 -4.57 10.01
C LYS A 47 -10.69 -5.36 8.72
N VAL A 48 -9.59 -5.36 7.98
CA VAL A 48 -9.41 -6.08 6.72
C VAL A 48 -8.04 -6.75 6.73
N PRO A 49 -7.81 -7.81 5.94
CA PRO A 49 -6.46 -8.30 5.71
C PRO A 49 -5.58 -7.16 5.23
N ALA A 50 -4.59 -6.78 6.02
CA ALA A 50 -3.75 -5.62 5.72
C ALA A 50 -2.30 -5.91 6.04
N LYS A 51 -1.41 -5.57 5.12
CA LYS A 51 0.03 -5.69 5.30
C LYS A 51 0.72 -4.36 5.05
N TYR A 52 1.63 -4.01 5.94
CA TYR A 52 2.52 -2.85 5.82
C TYR A 52 3.97 -3.34 5.77
N GLU A 53 4.60 -3.24 4.60
CA GLU A 53 5.97 -3.66 4.37
C GLU A 53 6.88 -2.43 4.23
N VAL A 54 7.98 -2.44 4.99
CA VAL A 54 9.04 -1.43 4.88
C VAL A 54 10.24 -2.05 4.18
N PHE A 55 10.62 -1.50 3.03
CA PHE A 55 11.78 -1.92 2.27
C PHE A 55 12.98 -1.03 2.59
N SER A 56 14.14 -1.61 2.93
CA SER A 56 15.33 -0.80 3.22
C SER A 56 15.85 -0.06 1.99
N GLY A 57 16.20 1.21 2.17
CA GLY A 57 16.69 2.09 1.11
C GLY A 57 15.82 3.33 0.91
N THR A 58 16.11 4.05 -0.16
CA THR A 58 15.44 5.30 -0.54
C THR A 58 14.32 5.10 -1.55
N HIS A 59 13.58 6.19 -1.83
CA HIS A 59 12.56 6.24 -2.88
C HIS A 59 13.08 5.68 -4.21
N PHE A 60 14.25 6.14 -4.64
CA PHE A 60 14.81 5.76 -5.94
C PHE A 60 15.45 4.37 -5.94
N GLU A 61 16.04 3.93 -4.83
CA GLU A 61 16.59 2.58 -4.72
C GLU A 61 15.52 1.49 -4.82
N MET A 62 14.27 1.82 -4.45
CA MET A 62 13.14 0.91 -4.57
C MET A 62 12.85 0.54 -6.04
N TYR A 63 13.06 1.45 -6.99
CA TYR A 63 12.91 1.16 -8.42
C TYR A 63 13.99 0.21 -8.98
N GLY A 64 15.13 0.11 -8.30
CA GLY A 64 16.20 -0.83 -8.64
C GLY A 64 16.11 -2.10 -7.79
N LYS A 65 16.78 -2.07 -6.64
CA LYS A 65 16.98 -3.22 -5.74
C LYS A 65 15.66 -3.77 -5.19
N GLY A 66 14.69 -2.89 -4.93
CA GLY A 66 13.40 -3.27 -4.36
C GLY A 66 12.36 -3.78 -5.35
N ARG A 67 12.54 -3.51 -6.65
CA ARG A 67 11.48 -3.66 -7.64
C ARG A 67 10.99 -5.08 -7.79
N VAL A 68 11.91 -6.04 -7.96
CA VAL A 68 11.54 -7.46 -8.17
C VAL A 68 10.83 -8.01 -6.93
N LYS A 69 11.34 -7.71 -5.73
CA LYS A 69 10.74 -8.15 -4.47
C LYS A 69 9.35 -7.52 -4.27
N ALA A 70 9.22 -6.21 -4.46
CA ALA A 70 7.96 -5.50 -4.32
C ALA A 70 6.91 -5.99 -5.33
N ALA A 71 7.30 -6.21 -6.59
CA ALA A 71 6.42 -6.76 -7.62
C ALA A 71 5.96 -8.18 -7.27
N ARG A 72 6.87 -9.06 -6.84
CA ARG A 72 6.52 -10.41 -6.42
C ARG A 72 5.53 -10.39 -5.26
N MET A 73 5.76 -9.54 -4.27
CA MET A 73 4.87 -9.39 -3.12
C MET A 73 3.48 -8.90 -3.50
N ALA A 74 3.39 -7.99 -4.47
CA ALA A 74 2.11 -7.56 -5.02
C ALA A 74 1.39 -8.69 -5.76
N ILE A 75 2.10 -9.47 -6.59
CA ILE A 75 1.56 -10.65 -7.27
C ILE A 75 1.02 -11.65 -6.24
N ASP A 76 1.83 -12.03 -5.26
CA ASP A 76 1.43 -12.99 -4.21
C ASP A 76 0.22 -12.48 -3.41
N TRP A 77 0.15 -11.16 -3.17
CA TRP A 77 -1.01 -10.55 -2.50
C TRP A 77 -2.27 -10.64 -3.33
N PHE A 78 -2.18 -10.36 -4.64
CA PHE A 78 -3.31 -10.52 -5.54
C PHE A 78 -3.72 -11.99 -5.65
N ASP A 79 -2.80 -12.94 -5.83
CA ASP A 79 -3.09 -14.37 -5.90
C ASP A 79 -3.83 -14.85 -4.63
N ALA A 80 -3.50 -14.31 -3.46
CA ALA A 80 -4.11 -14.70 -2.18
C ALA A 80 -5.49 -14.05 -1.92
N HIS A 81 -5.80 -12.91 -2.55
CA HIS A 81 -6.91 -12.05 -2.11
C HIS A 81 -7.82 -11.54 -3.22
N LEU A 82 -7.38 -11.62 -4.47
CA LEU A 82 -8.23 -11.39 -5.63
C LEU A 82 -8.82 -12.75 -6.02
N GLU A 83 -10.06 -12.99 -5.62
CA GLU A 83 -10.80 -14.15 -6.13
C GLU A 83 -10.78 -14.07 -7.67
N SER A 84 -10.34 -15.14 -8.32
CA SER A 84 -10.59 -15.33 -9.74
C SER A 84 -12.09 -15.40 -9.92
N SER A 85 -12.69 -14.37 -10.51
CA SER A 85 -14.06 -14.45 -11.00
C SER A 85 -14.11 -15.50 -12.11
N ASP A 86 -14.52 -16.70 -11.70
CA ASP A 86 -14.87 -17.89 -12.47
C ASP A 86 -13.81 -18.59 -13.33
N GLY A 87 -13.36 -19.72 -12.77
CA GLY A 87 -12.98 -20.93 -13.49
C GLY A 87 -13.42 -22.16 -12.69
N SER A 88 -14.72 -22.28 -12.40
CA SER A 88 -15.34 -23.60 -12.16
C SER A 88 -16.05 -24.06 -13.44
N PRO A 89 -16.06 -25.38 -13.73
CA PRO A 89 -16.56 -25.96 -14.98
C PRO A 89 -18.05 -25.73 -15.26
#